data_AF-A0AAV7HAX7-F1
#
_entry.id   AF-A0AAV7HAX7-F1
#
_cell.length_a   1.000
_cell.length_b   1.000
_cell.length_c   1.000
_cell.angle_alpha   90.00
_cell.angle_beta   90.00
_cell.angle_gamma   90.00
#
_symmetry.space_group_name_H-M   'P 1'
#
loop_
_entity.id
_entity.type
_entity.pdbx_description
1 polymer ?
#
loop_
_entity_poly.entity_id
_entity_poly.type
_entity_poly.pdbx_seq_one_letter_code
_entity_poly.pdbx_strand_id
1 'polypeptide(L)'
;MFNGQRDSTSLMQWITSFFPTRIKTFDEEKLRKKIFESKSKSKNKKDYWLIDFYAPWCGHCQKLEPQFAIAAQLLRNNSVGFGKFNCDTFGAECNQLGIQAYPTLMLYTSKNKRSGIEITSQSAQDIKNRILNLINKNSKLHDEL
;
A
#
# COMPACT_ATOMS: atom_id res chain seq x y z
N MET A 1 13.30 -24.27 -9.44
CA MET A 1 14.60 -23.69 -9.05
C MET A 1 14.67 -22.27 -9.59
N PHE A 2 15.24 -21.32 -8.83
CA PHE A 2 15.48 -19.96 -9.31
C PHE A 2 16.62 -19.96 -10.33
N ASN A 3 16.40 -19.37 -11.51
CA ASN A 3 17.41 -19.28 -12.58
C ASN A 3 17.65 -17.84 -13.04
N GLY A 4 17.33 -16.86 -12.19
CA GLY A 4 17.56 -15.44 -12.44
C GLY A 4 18.95 -14.98 -11.99
N GLN A 5 19.19 -13.67 -12.07
CA GLN A 5 20.44 -13.08 -11.60
C GLN A 5 20.65 -13.33 -10.09
N ARG A 6 21.90 -13.54 -9.67
CA ARG A 6 22.27 -13.85 -8.27
C ARG A 6 22.38 -12.61 -7.38
N ASP A 7 21.56 -11.60 -7.66
CA ASP A 7 21.45 -10.41 -6.82
C ASP A 7 20.25 -10.54 -5.86
N SER A 8 20.27 -9.74 -4.79
CA SER A 8 19.24 -9.78 -3.77
C SER A 8 17.85 -9.36 -4.31
N THR A 9 17.77 -8.50 -5.31
CA THR A 9 16.49 -8.03 -5.85
C THR A 9 15.80 -9.15 -6.60
N SER A 10 16.51 -9.80 -7.50
CA SER A 10 15.98 -10.91 -8.32
C SER A 10 15.59 -12.11 -7.45
N LEU A 11 16.38 -12.43 -6.42
CA LEU A 11 16.04 -13.47 -5.45
C LEU A 11 14.77 -13.12 -4.67
N MET A 12 14.64 -11.88 -4.21
CA MET A 12 13.47 -11.43 -3.45
C MET A 12 12.20 -11.43 -4.31
N GLN A 13 12.26 -10.97 -5.55
CA GLN A 13 11.14 -11.06 -6.49
C GLN A 13 10.69 -12.51 -6.68
N TRP A 14 11.64 -13.43 -6.89
CA TRP A 14 11.34 -14.85 -7.03
C TRP A 14 10.71 -15.44 -5.78
N ILE A 15 11.25 -15.16 -4.59
CA ILE A 15 10.68 -15.61 -3.32
C ILE A 15 9.24 -15.10 -3.16
N THR A 16 9.01 -13.81 -3.46
CA THR A 16 7.67 -13.21 -3.32
C THR A 16 6.64 -13.77 -4.29
N SER A 17 7.06 -14.36 -5.42
CA SER A 17 6.15 -14.99 -6.37
C SER A 17 5.44 -16.23 -5.83
N PHE A 18 6.01 -16.91 -4.82
CA PHE A 18 5.39 -18.09 -4.18
C PHE A 18 4.46 -17.72 -3.03
N PHE A 19 4.49 -16.48 -2.56
CA PHE A 19 3.58 -16.06 -1.50
C PHE A 19 2.21 -15.71 -2.10
N PRO A 20 1.10 -16.14 -1.47
CA PRO A 20 -0.22 -15.73 -1.91
C PRO A 20 -0.30 -14.20 -1.89
N THR A 21 -0.60 -13.60 -3.04
CA THR A 21 -0.65 -12.14 -3.20
C THR A 21 -1.78 -11.57 -2.35
N ARG A 22 -1.40 -10.88 -1.26
CA ARG A 22 -2.35 -10.13 -0.41
C ARG A 22 -2.58 -8.70 -0.90
N ILE A 23 -1.82 -8.30 -1.91
CA ILE A 23 -1.90 -7.00 -2.56
C ILE A 23 -3.01 -7.03 -3.59
N LYS A 24 -3.91 -6.06 -3.53
CA LYS A 24 -5.01 -5.93 -4.50
C LYS A 24 -4.68 -4.90 -5.58
N THR A 25 -4.96 -5.23 -6.83
CA THR A 25 -4.91 -4.24 -7.90
C THR A 25 -6.23 -3.45 -7.92
N PHE A 26 -6.13 -2.13 -7.94
CA PHE A 26 -7.26 -1.21 -7.99
C PHE A 26 -7.34 -0.57 -9.37
N ASP A 27 -8.56 -0.51 -9.90
CA ASP A 27 -8.98 0.40 -10.96
C ASP A 27 -9.69 1.61 -10.32
N GLU A 28 -10.07 2.60 -11.13
CA GLU A 28 -10.75 3.81 -10.66
C GLU A 28 -12.01 3.49 -9.83
N GLU A 29 -12.92 2.66 -10.35
CA GLU A 29 -14.18 2.33 -9.68
C GLU A 29 -13.93 1.63 -8.34
N LYS A 30 -13.02 0.65 -8.31
CA LYS A 30 -12.67 -0.07 -7.08
C LYS A 30 -11.99 0.85 -6.08
N LEU A 31 -11.11 1.76 -6.52
CA LEU A 31 -10.42 2.70 -5.64
C LEU A 31 -11.47 3.59 -4.97
N ARG A 32 -12.36 4.19 -5.76
CA ARG A 32 -13.43 5.07 -5.27
C ARG A 32 -14.36 4.35 -4.32
N LYS A 33 -14.89 3.19 -4.74
CA LYS A 33 -15.86 2.42 -3.97
C LYS A 33 -15.29 1.88 -2.66
N LYS A 34 -14.03 1.41 -2.66
CA LYS A 34 -13.40 0.77 -1.50
C LYS A 34 -12.79 1.76 -0.53
N ILE A 35 -12.11 2.79 -1.03
CA ILE A 35 -11.36 3.76 -0.21
C ILE A 35 -12.24 4.95 0.15
N PHE A 36 -12.87 5.60 -0.85
CA PHE A 36 -13.57 6.87 -0.64
C PHE A 36 -15.03 6.71 -0.19
N GLU A 37 -15.77 5.79 -0.80
CA GLU A 37 -17.23 5.69 -0.59
C GLU A 37 -17.62 4.65 0.45
N SER A 38 -16.72 3.76 0.85
CA SER A 38 -17.10 2.61 1.66
C SER A 38 -17.58 3.04 3.05
N LYS A 39 -18.89 2.99 3.30
CA LYS A 39 -19.47 3.20 4.64
C LYS A 39 -18.95 2.12 5.59
N SER A 40 -18.50 2.51 6.79
CA SER A 40 -17.90 1.62 7.78
C SER A 40 -18.98 0.87 8.55
N LYS A 41 -19.52 -0.22 7.99
CA LYS A 41 -20.55 -1.05 8.66
C LYS A 41 -20.28 -2.56 8.55
N SER A 42 -19.01 -3.00 8.49
CA SER A 42 -18.68 -4.42 8.36
C SER A 42 -17.61 -4.87 9.35
N LYS A 43 -17.90 -5.95 10.10
CA LYS A 43 -17.05 -6.56 11.17
C LYS A 43 -15.71 -7.14 10.68
N ASN A 44 -15.51 -7.31 9.36
CA ASN A 44 -14.29 -7.88 8.76
C ASN A 44 -13.49 -6.87 7.92
N LYS A 45 -13.69 -5.56 8.14
CA LYS A 45 -13.14 -4.52 7.29
C LYS A 45 -11.72 -4.16 7.74
N LYS A 46 -10.83 -3.97 6.77
CA LYS A 46 -9.52 -3.35 7.00
C LYS A 46 -9.74 -1.86 7.24
N ASP A 47 -9.28 -1.35 8.38
CA ASP A 47 -9.44 0.06 8.79
C ASP A 47 -8.46 1.00 8.10
N TYR A 48 -7.39 0.42 7.56
CA TYR A 48 -6.30 1.10 6.91
C TYR A 48 -6.04 0.47 5.54
N TRP A 49 -5.76 1.29 4.54
CA TRP A 49 -5.34 0.85 3.21
C TRP A 49 -4.09 1.59 2.79
N LEU A 50 -3.00 0.87 2.55
CA LEU A 50 -1.80 1.40 1.93
C LEU A 50 -1.88 1.13 0.42
N ILE A 51 -1.87 2.20 -0.37
CA ILE A 51 -1.94 2.13 -1.83
C ILE A 51 -0.60 2.59 -2.42
N ASP A 52 -0.02 1.74 -3.26
CA ASP A 52 1.13 2.05 -4.10
C ASP A 52 0.65 2.57 -5.46
N PHE A 53 0.86 3.87 -5.68
CA PHE A 53 0.62 4.53 -6.95
C PHE A 53 1.87 4.38 -7.82
N TYR A 54 1.74 3.55 -8.86
CA TYR A 54 2.88 3.09 -9.64
C TYR A 54 2.63 3.24 -11.14
N ALA A 55 3.71 3.13 -11.92
CA ALA A 55 3.68 2.92 -13.35
C ALA A 55 4.53 1.68 -13.71
N PRO A 56 4.11 0.82 -14.65
CA PRO A 56 4.75 -0.47 -14.92
C PRO A 56 6.17 -0.34 -15.48
N TRP A 57 6.44 0.75 -16.21
CA TRP A 57 7.75 1.06 -16.79
C TRP A 57 8.72 1.72 -15.79
N CYS A 58 8.28 2.07 -14.59
CA CYS A 58 9.12 2.77 -13.63
C CYS A 58 10.04 1.80 -12.86
N GLY A 59 11.35 1.91 -13.08
CA GLY A 59 12.34 1.08 -12.41
C GLY A 59 12.35 1.20 -10.88
N HIS A 60 12.02 2.38 -10.33
CA HIS A 60 11.88 2.55 -8.87
C HIS A 60 10.66 1.81 -8.32
N CYS A 61 9.55 1.76 -9.06
CA CYS A 61 8.38 0.97 -8.69
C CYS A 61 8.73 -0.52 -8.64
N GLN A 62 9.43 -1.04 -9.66
CA GLN A 62 9.84 -2.45 -9.72
C GLN A 62 10.76 -2.85 -8.55
N LYS A 63 11.61 -1.93 -8.09
CA LYS A 63 12.44 -2.13 -6.88
C LYS A 63 11.63 -2.14 -5.59
N LEU A 64 10.55 -1.34 -5.52
CA LEU A 64 9.67 -1.27 -4.36
C LEU A 64 8.76 -2.49 -4.23
N GLU A 65 8.33 -3.09 -5.33
CA GLU A 65 7.39 -4.23 -5.35
C GLU A 65 7.72 -5.35 -4.33
N PRO A 66 8.94 -5.91 -4.26
CA PRO A 66 9.25 -6.94 -3.28
C PRO A 66 9.15 -6.42 -1.84
N GLN A 67 9.60 -5.19 -1.57
CA GLN A 67 9.50 -4.59 -0.24
C GLN A 67 8.05 -4.34 0.18
N PHE A 68 7.22 -3.90 -0.77
CA PHE A 68 5.79 -3.70 -0.55
C PHE A 68 5.07 -5.03 -0.25
N ALA A 69 5.41 -6.11 -0.96
CA ALA A 69 4.90 -7.45 -0.70
C ALA A 69 5.29 -7.98 0.69
N ILE A 70 6.54 -7.77 1.10
CA ILE A 70 7.01 -8.15 2.45
C ILE A 70 6.28 -7.34 3.51
N ALA A 71 6.13 -6.03 3.33
CA ALA A 71 5.39 -5.17 4.26
C ALA A 71 3.93 -5.64 4.42
N ALA A 72 3.27 -6.05 3.32
CA ALA A 72 1.94 -6.61 3.34
C ALA A 72 1.85 -7.90 4.19
N GLN A 73 2.89 -8.72 4.16
CA GLN A 73 2.98 -9.92 4.97
C GLN A 73 3.27 -9.60 6.44
N LEU A 74 4.17 -8.65 6.72
CA LEU A 74 4.52 -8.21 8.08
C LEU A 74 3.33 -7.59 8.82
N LEU A 75 2.42 -6.94 8.10
CA LEU A 75 1.23 -6.26 8.65
C LEU A 75 -0.07 -7.08 8.53
N ARG A 76 0.03 -8.39 8.22
CA ARG A 76 -1.13 -9.27 8.00
C ARG A 76 -2.17 -9.20 9.12
N ASN A 77 -1.70 -9.08 10.36
CA ASN A 77 -2.52 -9.14 11.57
C ASN A 77 -2.95 -7.74 12.08
N ASN A 78 -2.58 -6.65 11.40
CA ASN A 78 -2.79 -5.27 11.87
C ASN A 78 -3.96 -4.55 11.19
N SER A 79 -4.91 -5.27 10.61
CA SER A 79 -6.05 -4.69 9.88
C SER A 79 -5.68 -3.68 8.77
N VAL A 80 -4.47 -3.79 8.21
CA VAL A 80 -4.02 -3.02 7.05
C VAL A 80 -4.25 -3.81 5.77
N GLY A 81 -4.91 -3.20 4.79
CA GLY A 81 -5.01 -3.68 3.42
C GLY A 81 -3.92 -3.07 2.54
N PHE A 82 -3.43 -3.82 1.57
CA PHE A 82 -2.42 -3.36 0.62
C PHE A 82 -3.01 -3.35 -0.78
N GLY A 83 -2.77 -2.26 -1.51
CA GLY A 83 -3.26 -2.07 -2.86
C GLY A 83 -2.22 -1.47 -3.78
N LYS A 84 -2.38 -1.69 -5.08
CA LYS A 84 -1.63 -1.00 -6.13
C LYS A 84 -2.61 -0.33 -7.09
N PHE A 85 -2.26 0.86 -7.56
CA PHE A 85 -3.04 1.62 -8.53
C PHE A 85 -2.14 2.08 -9.68
N ASN A 86 -2.52 1.74 -10.91
CA ASN A 86 -1.70 2.03 -12.09
C ASN A 86 -1.98 3.43 -12.62
N CYS A 87 -1.10 4.38 -12.34
CA CYS A 87 -1.23 5.76 -12.81
C CYS A 87 -0.88 5.95 -14.29
N ASP A 88 -0.25 4.96 -14.94
CA ASP A 88 -0.05 4.98 -16.39
C ASP A 88 -1.38 4.81 -17.14
N THR A 89 -2.26 3.95 -16.62
CA THR A 89 -3.62 3.75 -17.16
C THR A 89 -4.60 4.80 -16.66
N PHE A 90 -4.49 5.22 -15.39
CA PHE A 90 -5.44 6.09 -14.70
C PHE A 90 -4.76 7.40 -14.24
N GLY A 91 -4.13 8.10 -15.18
CA GLY A 91 -3.32 9.29 -14.88
C GLY A 91 -4.13 10.48 -14.38
N ALA A 92 -5.36 10.66 -14.87
CA ALA A 92 -6.23 11.76 -14.45
C ALA A 92 -6.59 11.66 -12.96
N GLU A 93 -6.89 10.44 -12.49
CA GLU A 93 -7.20 10.14 -11.09
C GLU A 93 -5.98 10.37 -10.20
N CYS A 94 -4.79 9.93 -10.63
CA CYS A 94 -3.55 10.16 -9.90
C CYS A 94 -3.24 11.66 -9.77
N ASN A 95 -3.44 12.44 -10.84
CA ASN A 95 -3.28 13.89 -10.80
C ASN A 95 -4.29 14.55 -9.85
N GLN A 96 -5.55 14.14 -9.86
CA GLN A 96 -6.57 14.65 -8.93
C GLN A 96 -6.26 14.31 -7.47
N LEU A 97 -5.61 13.18 -7.22
CA LEU A 97 -5.13 12.77 -5.90
C LEU A 97 -3.80 13.42 -5.51
N GLY A 98 -3.21 14.25 -6.37
CA GLY A 98 -1.97 14.97 -6.11
C GLY A 98 -0.71 14.11 -6.20
N ILE A 99 -0.76 12.96 -6.88
CA ILE A 99 0.40 12.10 -7.08
C ILE A 99 1.29 12.70 -8.17
N GLN A 100 2.49 13.14 -7.78
CA GLN A 100 3.42 13.86 -8.67
C GLN A 100 4.61 13.00 -9.14
N ALA A 101 4.88 11.89 -8.46
CA ALA A 101 6.03 11.02 -8.75
C ALA A 101 5.66 9.56 -8.50
N TYR A 102 6.48 8.64 -9.03
CA TYR A 102 6.28 7.20 -8.83
C TYR A 102 7.56 6.53 -8.31
N PRO A 103 7.44 5.58 -7.36
CA PRO A 103 6.22 5.22 -6.64
C PRO A 103 5.86 6.26 -5.56
N THR A 104 4.56 6.41 -5.29
CA THR A 104 4.07 7.13 -4.10
C THR A 104 3.19 6.20 -3.28
N LEU A 105 3.49 6.06 -1.99
CA LEU A 105 2.71 5.25 -1.05
C LEU A 105 1.79 6.15 -0.23
N MET A 106 0.48 5.93 -0.32
CA MET A 106 -0.51 6.67 0.46
C MET A 106 -1.28 5.74 1.40
N LEU A 107 -1.32 6.11 2.69
CA LEU A 107 -2.12 5.43 3.69
C LEU A 107 -3.47 6.14 3.87
N TYR A 108 -4.54 5.45 3.53
CA TYR A 108 -5.92 5.89 3.75
C TYR A 108 -6.50 5.24 5.00
N THR A 109 -7.33 5.99 5.73
CA THR A 109 -8.00 5.51 6.94
C THR A 109 -9.50 5.69 6.82
N SER A 110 -10.28 4.95 7.60
CA SER A 110 -11.74 5.13 7.65
C SER A 110 -12.18 6.56 7.98
N LYS A 111 -11.37 7.32 8.75
CA LYS A 111 -11.64 8.72 9.12
C LYS A 111 -11.16 9.71 8.07
N ASN A 112 -9.98 9.49 7.53
CA ASN A 112 -9.35 10.36 6.54
C ASN A 112 -9.24 9.64 5.20
N LYS A 113 -10.36 9.66 4.47
CA LYS A 113 -10.48 8.97 3.20
C LYS A 113 -10.00 9.81 2.03
N ARG A 114 -10.15 11.14 2.09
CA ARG A 114 -9.80 12.06 0.99
C ARG A 114 -8.40 12.64 1.11
N SER A 115 -7.81 12.67 2.31
CA SER A 115 -6.43 13.11 2.53
C SER A 115 -5.61 11.94 3.07
N GLY A 116 -5.07 11.14 2.16
CA GLY A 116 -4.15 10.06 2.54
C GLY A 116 -2.88 10.62 3.19
N ILE A 117 -2.25 9.82 4.05
CA ILE A 117 -0.97 10.14 4.66
C ILE A 117 0.12 9.51 3.80
N GLU A 118 1.04 10.32 3.27
CA GLU A 118 2.17 9.82 2.49
C GLU A 118 3.16 9.05 3.38
N ILE A 119 3.63 7.90 2.88
CA ILE A 119 4.66 7.07 3.49
C ILE A 119 5.90 7.10 2.60
N THR A 120 6.93 7.83 3.02
CA THR A 120 8.11 8.10 2.18
C THR A 120 9.18 6.99 2.21
N SER A 121 8.98 5.93 3.00
CA SER A 121 9.98 4.85 3.09
C SER A 121 9.77 3.76 2.05
N GLN A 122 10.89 3.21 1.56
CA GLN A 122 10.93 2.14 0.57
C GLN A 122 11.33 0.78 1.16
N SER A 123 11.69 0.71 2.45
CA SER A 123 12.03 -0.55 3.12
C SER A 123 10.80 -1.17 3.79
N ALA A 124 10.65 -2.50 3.71
CA ALA A 124 9.49 -3.18 4.27
C ALA A 124 9.34 -2.95 5.79
N GLN A 125 10.47 -2.92 6.50
CA GLN A 125 10.50 -2.74 7.95
C GLN A 125 10.11 -1.31 8.35
N ASP A 126 10.59 -0.31 7.62
CA ASP A 126 10.25 1.09 7.92
C ASP A 126 8.81 1.41 7.54
N ILE A 127 8.30 0.87 6.42
CA ILE A 127 6.88 0.94 6.07
C ILE A 127 6.04 0.38 7.22
N LYS A 128 6.40 -0.82 7.72
CA LYS A 128 5.74 -1.44 8.87
C LYS A 128 5.78 -0.53 10.10
N ASN A 129 6.97 -0.10 10.51
CA ASN A 129 7.16 0.70 11.72
C ASN A 129 6.39 2.02 11.65
N ARG A 130 6.44 2.71 10.49
CA ARG A 130 5.73 3.97 10.28
C ARG A 130 4.22 3.78 10.40
N ILE A 131 3.67 2.74 9.78
CA ILE A 131 2.23 2.44 9.84
C ILE A 131 1.81 2.10 11.27
N LEU A 132 2.57 1.24 11.98
CA LEU A 132 2.27 0.91 13.37
C LEU A 132 2.29 2.14 14.27
N ASN A 133 3.26 3.04 14.08
CA ASN A 133 3.32 4.29 14.83
C ASN A 133 2.09 5.17 14.57
N LEU A 134 1.62 5.26 13.33
CA LEU A 134 0.41 6.01 12.98
C LEU A 134 -0.85 5.38 13.59
N ILE A 135 -0.96 4.05 13.57
CA ILE A 135 -2.08 3.31 14.17
C ILE A 135 -2.11 3.54 15.69
N ASN A 136 -0.97 3.38 16.37
CA ASN A 136 -0.87 3.52 17.82
C ASN A 136 -1.11 4.96 18.29
N LYS A 137 -0.66 5.96 17.51
CA LYS A 137 -0.96 7.37 17.82
C LYS A 137 -2.46 7.66 17.74
N ASN A 138 -3.15 7.07 16.77
CA ASN A 138 -4.59 7.23 16.62
C ASN A 138 -5.40 6.45 17.67
N SER A 139 -4.88 5.35 18.22
CA SER A 139 -5.55 4.62 19.31
C SER A 139 -5.48 5.38 20.63
N LYS A 140 -4.32 5.93 20.99
CA LYS A 140 -4.17 6.72 22.23
C LYS A 140 -5.06 7.96 22.27
N LEU A 141 -5.31 8.58 21.11
CA LEU A 141 -6.22 9.73 21.01
C LEU A 141 -7.68 9.38 21.31
N HIS A 142 -8.05 8.10 21.32
CA HIS A 142 -9.41 7.64 21.63
C HIS A 142 -9.63 7.31 23.12
N ASP A 143 -8.56 7.11 23.88
CA ASP A 143 -8.63 6.68 25.29
C ASP A 143 -8.59 7.86 26.29
N GLU A 144 -8.42 9.10 25.82
CA GLU A 144 -8.33 10.32 26.64
C GLU A 144 -9.58 11.24 26.57
N LEU A 145 -10.69 10.74 26.02
CA LEU A 145 -12.01 11.43 25.94
C LEU A 145 -13.11 10.54 26.55
#